data_AF-A0A1G8CQW6-F1
#
_entry.id   AF-A0A1G8CQW6-F1
#
_cell.length_a   1.000
_cell.length_b   1.000
_cell.length_c   1.000
_cell.angle_alpha   90.00
_cell.angle_beta   90.00
_cell.angle_gamma   90.00
#
_symmetry.space_group_name_H-M   'P 1'
#
loop_
_entity.id
_entity.type
_entity.pdbx_description
1 polymer ?
#
loop_
_entity_poly.entity_id
_entity_poly.type
_entity_poly.pdbx_seq_one_letter_code
_entity_poly.pdbx_strand_id
1 'polypeptide(L)' 'MKIVGISLFMLGLLMSLVIGLDLIMGIDIKAALKNAFNPFRVMEPVELFVLSFFVVMFFAEAFVIWITKKKRTNKHYVFR' A
#
# COMPACT_ATOMS: atom_id res chain seq x y z
N MET A 1 -21.12 -8.03 14.37
CA MET A 1 -19.85 -7.37 14.74
C MET A 1 -18.67 -8.35 14.92
N LYS A 2 -18.64 -9.48 14.20
CA LYS A 2 -17.56 -10.48 14.30
C LYS A 2 -16.30 -10.07 13.54
N ILE A 3 -16.49 -9.53 12.34
CA ILE A 3 -15.40 -9.07 11.46
C ILE A 3 -14.58 -7.98 12.15
N VAL A 4 -15.22 -6.98 12.75
CA VAL A 4 -14.52 -5.88 13.45
C VAL A 4 -13.64 -6.41 14.59
N GLY A 5 -14.13 -7.37 15.39
CA GLY A 5 -13.35 -7.98 16.46
C GLY A 5 -12.15 -8.77 15.95
N ILE A 6 -12.33 -9.56 14.89
CA ILE A 6 -11.25 -10.30 14.24
C ILE A 6 -10.22 -9.34 13.63
N SER A 7 -10.66 -8.26 12.99
CA SER A 7 -9.78 -7.23 12.43
C SER A 7 -8.95 -6.53 13.50
N LEU A 8 -9.55 -6.16 14.64
CA LEU A 8 -8.83 -5.56 15.77
C LEU A 8 -7.82 -6.54 16.39
N PHE A 9 -8.19 -7.81 16.52
CA PHE A 9 -7.31 -8.85 17.04
C PHE A 9 -6.11 -9.08 16.10
N MET A 10 -6.36 -9.18 14.80
CA MET A 10 -5.31 -9.30 13.78
C MET A 10 -4.40 -8.08 13.76
N LEU A 11 -4.96 -6.87 13.87
CA LEU A 11 -4.17 -5.65 13.96
C LEU A 11 -3.26 -5.67 15.20
N GLY A 12 -3.79 -6.03 16.37
CA GLY A 12 -3.01 -6.13 17.60
C GLY A 12 -1.88 -7.14 17.50
N LEU A 13 -2.14 -8.34 16.97
CA LEU A 13 -1.14 -9.38 16.75
C LEU A 13 -0.05 -8.94 15.76
N LEU A 14 -0.42 -8.31 14.65
CA LEU A 14 0.56 -7.88 13.66
C LEU A 14 1.43 -6.73 14.20
N MET A 15 0.84 -5.77 14.91
CA MET A 15 1.58 -4.67 15.52
C MET A 15 2.55 -5.16 16.60
N SER A 16 2.13 -6.12 17.44
CA SER A 16 3.02 -6.68 18.46
C SER A 16 4.15 -7.49 17.86
N LEU A 17 3.92 -8.22 16.77
CA LEU A 17 4.97 -8.94 16.04
C LEU A 17 5.99 -7.99 15.40
N VAL A 18 5.54 -6.93 14.73
CA VAL A 18 6.46 -5.94 14.11
C VAL A 18 7.33 -5.27 15.18
N ILE A 19 6.73 -4.78 16.25
CA ILE A 19 7.48 -4.14 17.34
C ILE A 19 8.39 -5.16 18.04
N GLY A 20 7.91 -6.39 18.25
CA GLY A 20 8.69 -7.46 18.86
C GLY A 20 9.94 -7.83 18.04
N LEU A 21 9.82 -7.91 16.71
CA LEU A 21 10.94 -8.15 15.82
C LEU A 21 11.96 -7.01 15.86
N ASP A 22 11.50 -5.76 15.81
CA ASP A 22 12.37 -4.59 15.91
C ASP A 22 13.17 -4.61 17.23
N LEU A 23 12.54 -4.99 18.35
CA LEU A 23 13.22 -5.12 19.64
C LEU A 23 14.24 -6.26 19.66
N ILE A 24 13.92 -7.41 19.06
CA ILE A 24 14.86 -8.54 18.93
C ILE A 24 16.07 -8.14 18.08
N MET A 25 15.88 -7.29 17.07
CA MET A 25 16.94 -6.71 16.25
C MET A 25 17.74 -5.60 16.96
N GLY A 26 17.41 -5.29 18.22
CA GLY A 26 18.10 -4.28 19.03
C GLY A 26 17.69 -2.84 18.73
N ILE A 27 16.57 -2.63 18.03
CA ILE A 27 16.03 -1.29 17.71
C ILE A 27 15.34 -0.73 18.96
N ASP A 28 15.59 0.54 19.27
CA ASP A 28 14.96 1.22 20.41
C ASP A 28 13.43 1.24 20.28
N ILE A 29 12.70 1.10 21.38
CA ILE A 29 11.22 1.08 21.41
C ILE A 29 10.61 2.31 20.71
N LYS A 30 11.21 3.49 20.87
CA LYS A 30 10.71 4.72 20.22
C LYS A 30 10.93 4.68 18.70
N ALA A 31 12.04 4.10 18.27
CA ALA A 31 12.33 3.91 16.86
C ALA A 31 11.43 2.82 16.26
N ALA A 32 11.24 1.70 16.95
CA ALA A 32 10.33 0.62 16.54
C ALA A 32 8.90 1.11 16.33
N LEU A 33 8.39 1.93 17.24
CA LEU A 33 7.07 2.53 17.10
C LEU A 33 7.00 3.46 15.88
N LYS A 34 8.03 4.28 15.68
CA LYS A 34 8.10 5.19 14.52
C LYS A 34 8.24 4.42 13.20
N ASN A 35 8.92 3.29 13.21
CA ASN A 35 9.09 2.39 12.06
C ASN A 35 7.76 1.71 11.71
N ALA A 36 7.04 1.20 12.71
CA ALA A 36 5.72 0.59 12.52
C ALA A 36 4.68 1.57 11.95
N PHE A 37 4.71 2.84 12.39
CA PHE A 37 3.79 3.88 11.88
C PHE A 37 4.23 4.49 10.54
N ASN A 38 5.53 4.47 10.23
CA ASN A 38 6.06 5.00 8.98
C ASN A 38 7.08 4.03 8.36
N PRO A 39 6.60 2.93 7.74
CA PRO A 39 7.48 1.91 7.16
C PRO A 39 8.28 2.43 5.97
N PHE A 40 7.79 3.44 5.26
CA PHE A 40 8.50 4.05 4.13
C PHE A 40 9.81 4.72 4.51
N ARG A 41 9.98 5.11 5.78
CA ARG A 41 11.24 5.69 6.27
C ARG A 41 12.35 4.64 6.43
N VAL A 42 11.98 3.39 6.64
CA VAL A 42 12.88 2.29 7.00
C VAL A 42 13.14 1.37 5.81
N MET A 43 12.24 1.40 4.83
CA MET A 43 12.31 0.62 3.60
C MET A 43 13.55 0.99 2.78
N GLU A 44 14.25 -0.01 2.23
CA GLU A 44 15.47 0.24 1.47
C GLU A 44 15.16 1.08 0.22
N PRO A 45 16.11 1.91 -0.25
CA PRO A 45 15.90 2.73 -1.45
C PRO A 45 15.47 1.92 -2.68
N VAL A 46 15.98 0.69 -2.80
CA VAL A 46 15.63 -0.25 -3.87
C VAL A 46 14.18 -0.71 -3.74
N GLU A 47 13.75 -1.07 -2.54
CA GLU A 47 12.38 -1.51 -2.26
C GLU A 47 11.37 -0.38 -2.50
N LEU A 48 11.69 0.85 -2.07
CA LEU A 48 10.89 2.05 -2.36
C LEU A 48 10.77 2.31 -3.86
N PHE A 49 11.85 2.14 -4.62
CA PHE A 49 11.84 2.31 -6.07
C PHE A 49 10.93 1.28 -6.74
N VAL A 50 11.06 0.01 -6.38
CA VAL A 50 10.24 -1.08 -6.93
C VAL A 50 8.77 -0.88 -6.59
N LEU A 51 8.44 -0.57 -5.32
CA LEU A 51 7.06 -0.29 -4.90
C LEU A 51 6.48 0.89 -5.68
N SER A 52 7.23 1.99 -5.78
CA SER A 52 6.79 3.18 -6.52
C SER A 52 6.54 2.87 -7.99
N PHE A 53 7.41 2.07 -8.62
CA PHE A 53 7.26 1.63 -10.00
C PHE A 53 5.97 0.83 -10.21
N PHE A 54 5.68 -0.13 -9.33
CA PHE A 54 4.44 -0.91 -9.40
C PHE A 54 3.19 -0.06 -9.21
N VAL A 55 3.21 0.88 -8.25
CA VAL A 55 2.10 1.81 -8.02
C VAL A 55 1.84 2.66 -9.28
N VAL A 56 2.90 3.20 -9.90
CA VAL A 56 2.77 3.95 -11.16
C VAL A 56 2.22 3.09 -12.29
N MET A 57 2.68 1.84 -12.44
CA MET A 57 2.15 0.92 -13.45
C MET A 57 0.65 0.65 -13.26
N PHE A 58 0.22 0.42 -12.01
CA PHE A 58 -1.19 0.21 -11.68
C PHE A 58 -2.05 1.43 -12.06
N PHE A 59 -1.61 2.63 -11.71
CA PHE A 59 -2.32 3.85 -12.09
C PHE A 59 -2.28 4.12 -13.60
N ALA A 60 -1.17 3.79 -14.27
CA ALA A 60 -1.06 3.92 -15.72
C ALA A 60 -2.07 3.02 -16.43
N GLU A 61 -2.22 1.77 -16.00
CA GLU A 61 -3.23 0.86 -16.54
C GLU A 61 -4.65 1.39 -16.32
N ALA A 62 -4.97 1.80 -15.09
CA ALA A 62 -6.26 2.41 -14.76
C ALA A 62 -6.55 3.65 -15.63
N PHE A 63 -5.53 4.48 -15.88
CA PHE A 63 -5.64 5.68 -16.71
C PHE A 63 -5.84 5.36 -18.20
N VAL A 64 -5.12 4.38 -18.74
CA VAL A 64 -5.30 3.90 -20.12
C VAL A 64 -6.71 3.34 -20.31
N ILE A 65 -7.20 2.54 -19.37
CA ILE A 65 -8.58 2.04 -19.38
C ILE A 65 -9.57 3.20 -19.36
N TRP A 66 -9.36 4.20 -18.50
CA TRP A 66 -10.24 5.36 -18.41
C TRP A 66 -10.28 6.17 -19.73
N ILE A 67 -9.14 6.43 -20.36
CA ILE A 67 -9.07 7.15 -21.65
C ILE A 67 -9.70 6.34 -22.77
N THR A 68 -9.41 5.03 -22.87
CA THR A 68 -9.97 4.18 -23.93
C THR A 68 -11.48 4.02 -23.79
N LYS A 69 -12.01 3.95 -22.57
CA LYS A 69 -13.45 3.96 -22.30
C LYS A 69 -14.10 5.26 -22.78
N LYS A 70 -13.47 6.41 -22.53
CA LYS A 70 -13.92 7.73 -23.03
C LYS A 70 -13.93 7.82 -24.56
N LYS A 71 -12.94 7.22 -25.24
CA LYS A 71 -12.86 7.20 -26.71
C LYS A 71 -13.92 6.31 -27.36
N ARG A 72 -14.31 5.18 -26.77
CA ARG A 72 -15.40 4.32 -27.29
C ARG A 72 -16.77 4.99 -27.21
N THR A 73 -17.04 5.72 -26.13
CA THR A 73 -18.29 6.49 -26.00
C THR A 73 -18.37 7.56 -27.08
N ASN A 74 -17.31 8.32 -27.34
CA ASN A 74 -17.33 9.41 -28.33
C ASN A 74 -17.48 8.91 -29.78
N LYS A 75 -16.87 7.76 -30.12
CA LYS A 75 -17.00 7.16 -31.46
C LYS A 75 -18.43 6.67 -31.77
N HIS A 76 -19.22 6.33 -30.74
CA HIS A 76 -20.62 5.91 -30.88
C HIS A 76 -21.59 7.08 -31.15
N TYR A 77 -21.20 8.33 -30.87
CA TYR A 77 -22.01 9.53 -31.17
C TYR A 77 -21.71 10.13 -32.55
N VAL A 78 -20.53 9.87 -33.13
CA VAL A 78 -20.10 10.45 -34.42
C VAL A 78 -20.55 9.60 -35.63
N PHE A 79 -20.95 8.35 -35.43
CA PHE A 79 -21.41 7.42 -36.49
C PHE A 79 -22.92 7.15 -36.46
N ARG A 80 -23.74 8.07 -35.92
CA ARG A 80 -25.21 7.98 -35.96
C ARG A 80 -25.80 9.22 -36.63
#